data_AF-A0A9P2MU09-F1
#
_entry.id   AF-A0A9P2MU09-F1
#
_cell.length_a   1.000
_cell.length_b   1.000
_cell.length_c   1.000
_cell.angle_alpha   90.00
_cell.angle_beta   90.00
_cell.angle_gamma   90.00
#
_symmetry.space_group_name_H-M   'P 1'
#
loop_
_entity.id
_entity.type
_entity.pdbx_description
1 polymer ?
#
loop_
_entity_poly.entity_id
_entity_poly.type
_entity_poly.pdbx_seq_one_letter_code
_entity_poly.pdbx_strand_id
1 'polypeptide(L)'
;MSVRLVLAKGREKSLLRRHPWVFSGAVARMEGKASLGETIDIVDHQGKWLARGAYSPASQIRARVWTFDPSESIDIAFFSRRLQQAQKWRDWLAQKDGLDSYRLIAGESDGLPGITIDRFGNFLVLQLLSAGAEYQRAALVSALQTLYPECAIYDRSDVAVRKKEGMELTQGLVTGELPPALLPIEEHGMKLLVDIQHGHKTGYYLDQRDSRLATRRYVENKRVLNCFSYTGGFAVSALMGGCSQVVSVDTSQEALDIARQNVELNKLDLSKAEFVRDDVFKLLRTYRDRGEIFDVIVMDPPKFVENKSQLMGACRGYKDINMLAIQLLNEGGILLTFSCSGLMTSDLFQKIIADAAIDAGRDVQFIEQFRQAADHPVIATYPEGLYLKGFACRVM
;
A
#
# COMPACT_ATOMS: atom_id res chain seq x y z
N MET A 1 10.75 -22.15 31.00
CA MET A 1 9.68 -21.14 31.11
C MET A 1 9.83 -20.18 29.94
N SER A 2 8.75 -19.88 29.22
CA SER A 2 8.76 -18.85 28.17
C SER A 2 9.09 -17.48 28.75
N VAL A 3 9.83 -16.66 28.01
CA VAL A 3 10.10 -15.27 28.39
C VAL A 3 8.78 -14.50 28.41
N ARG A 4 8.59 -13.66 29.42
CA ARG A 4 7.34 -12.88 29.59
C ARG A 4 7.60 -11.39 29.52
N LEU A 5 6.72 -10.69 28.82
CA LEU A 5 6.63 -9.23 28.83
C LEU A 5 5.48 -8.81 29.75
N VAL A 6 5.80 -8.09 30.81
CA VAL A 6 4.84 -7.63 31.81
C VAL A 6 4.44 -6.19 31.53
N LEU A 7 3.14 -5.95 31.34
CA LEU A 7 2.61 -4.61 31.14
C LEU A 7 2.53 -3.82 32.45
N ALA A 8 2.70 -2.50 32.36
CA ALA A 8 2.43 -1.61 33.48
C ALA A 8 0.93 -1.60 33.81
N LYS A 9 0.59 -1.36 35.09
CA LYS A 9 -0.79 -1.37 35.58
C LYS A 9 -1.68 -0.43 34.76
N GLY A 10 -2.78 -0.95 34.21
CA GLY A 10 -3.75 -0.19 33.41
C GLY A 10 -3.37 -0.01 31.94
N ARG A 11 -2.21 -0.52 31.50
CA ARG A 11 -1.74 -0.46 30.11
C ARG A 11 -2.14 -1.69 29.28
N GLU A 12 -2.84 -2.66 29.87
CA GLU A 12 -3.41 -3.82 29.20
C GLU A 12 -4.62 -3.52 28.31
N LYS A 13 -5.22 -2.32 28.44
CA LYS A 13 -6.45 -1.93 27.73
C LYS A 13 -6.38 -2.14 26.22
N SER A 14 -5.24 -1.88 25.58
CA SER A 14 -5.07 -2.09 24.15
C SER A 14 -5.19 -3.57 23.76
N LEU A 15 -4.57 -4.47 24.53
CA LEU A 15 -4.70 -5.92 24.31
C LEU A 15 -6.11 -6.44 24.63
N LEU A 16 -6.80 -5.86 25.62
CA LEU A 16 -8.21 -6.16 25.88
C LEU A 16 -9.15 -5.70 24.75
N ARG A 17 -8.69 -4.81 23.88
CA ARG A 17 -9.34 -4.42 22.62
C ARG A 17 -8.73 -5.13 21.40
N ARG A 18 -7.88 -6.12 21.65
CA ARG A 18 -7.18 -6.95 20.64
C ARG A 18 -6.33 -6.13 19.66
N HIS A 19 -5.82 -4.99 20.10
CA HIS A 19 -4.86 -4.21 19.32
C HIS A 19 -3.57 -5.02 19.14
N PRO A 20 -2.98 -5.10 17.94
CA PRO A 20 -1.86 -5.99 17.67
C PRO A 20 -0.52 -5.48 18.24
N TRP A 21 -0.41 -4.21 18.60
CA TRP A 21 0.85 -3.62 19.08
C TRP A 21 0.89 -3.36 20.58
N VAL A 22 2.05 -3.64 21.16
CA VAL A 22 2.46 -3.20 22.50
C VAL A 22 3.60 -2.20 22.36
N PHE A 23 3.35 -0.95 22.74
CA PHE A 23 4.38 0.10 22.71
C PHE A 23 5.35 -0.02 23.89
N SER A 24 6.61 0.40 23.69
CA SER A 24 7.68 0.41 24.69
C SER A 24 7.26 1.05 26.01
N GLY A 25 6.59 2.21 25.96
CA GLY A 25 6.09 2.93 27.14
C GLY A 25 4.93 2.26 27.88
N ALA A 26 4.39 1.14 27.39
CA ALA A 26 3.41 0.32 28.11
C ALA A 26 4.04 -0.82 28.93
N VAL A 27 5.33 -1.07 28.74
CA VAL A 27 6.04 -2.21 29.35
C VAL A 27 6.60 -1.82 30.71
N ALA A 28 6.31 -2.63 31.74
CA ALA A 28 6.89 -2.45 33.07
C ALA A 28 8.25 -3.14 33.19
N ARG A 29 8.33 -4.41 32.74
CA ARG A 29 9.56 -5.21 32.77
C ARG A 29 9.47 -6.41 31.85
N MET A 30 10.63 -6.97 31.55
CA MET A 30 10.79 -8.30 30.94
C MET A 30 11.20 -9.30 32.02
N GLU A 31 10.63 -10.50 31.99
CA GLU A 31 11.00 -11.61 32.85
C GLU A 31 11.62 -12.72 31.99
N GLY A 32 12.95 -12.84 32.08
CA GLY A 32 13.76 -13.63 31.15
C GLY A 32 14.46 -12.75 30.09
N LYS A 33 15.25 -13.38 29.22
CA LYS A 33 15.94 -12.71 28.10
C LYS A 33 15.47 -13.34 26.80
N ALA A 34 14.90 -12.52 25.92
CA ALA A 34 14.45 -12.92 24.59
C ALA A 34 15.32 -12.24 23.52
N SER A 35 15.53 -12.97 22.43
CA SER A 35 16.21 -12.51 21.23
C SER A 35 15.30 -11.61 20.39
N LEU A 36 15.88 -10.92 19.41
CA LEU A 36 15.11 -10.14 18.45
C LEU A 36 14.16 -11.05 17.67
N GLY A 37 12.86 -10.76 17.76
CA GLY A 37 11.78 -11.48 17.09
C GLY A 37 11.29 -12.76 17.80
N GLU A 38 11.95 -13.16 18.89
CA GLU A 38 11.60 -14.36 19.62
C GLU A 38 10.15 -14.30 20.15
N THR A 39 9.50 -15.46 20.17
CA THR A 39 8.11 -15.59 20.64
C THR A 39 8.06 -15.54 22.17
N ILE A 40 7.24 -14.63 22.69
CA ILE A 40 7.07 -14.36 24.12
C ILE A 40 5.60 -14.33 24.51
N ASP A 41 5.32 -14.60 25.78
CA ASP A 41 3.99 -14.36 26.35
C ASP A 41 3.91 -12.93 26.89
N ILE A 42 2.75 -12.29 26.72
CA ILE A 42 2.45 -10.96 27.21
C ILE A 42 1.41 -11.08 28.31
N VAL A 43 1.73 -10.53 29.49
CA VAL A 43 0.92 -10.64 30.70
C VAL A 43 0.62 -9.26 31.28
N ASP A 44 -0.48 -9.16 32.04
CA ASP A 44 -0.76 -7.95 32.82
C ASP A 44 0.17 -7.81 34.04
N HIS A 45 0.02 -6.72 34.78
CA HIS A 45 0.82 -6.46 35.98
C HIS A 45 0.69 -7.51 37.10
N GLN A 46 -0.36 -8.34 37.09
CA GLN A 46 -0.62 -9.42 38.05
C GLN A 46 -0.13 -10.79 37.52
N GLY A 47 0.38 -10.84 36.29
CA GLY A 47 0.85 -12.06 35.66
C GLY A 47 -0.24 -12.85 34.91
N LYS A 48 -1.44 -12.29 34.74
CA LYS A 48 -2.49 -12.92 33.93
C LYS A 48 -2.12 -12.85 32.45
N TRP A 49 -2.21 -13.98 31.76
CA TRP A 49 -1.93 -14.07 30.32
C TRP A 49 -2.91 -13.24 29.50
N LEU A 50 -2.39 -12.48 28.52
CA LEU A 50 -3.17 -11.64 27.62
C LEU A 50 -3.02 -12.05 26.15
N ALA A 51 -1.80 -12.35 25.71
CA ALA A 51 -1.50 -12.65 24.32
C ALA A 51 -0.13 -13.33 24.18
N ARG A 52 0.12 -13.90 23.00
CA ARG A 52 1.44 -14.38 22.57
C ARG A 52 1.90 -13.60 21.35
N GLY A 53 3.14 -13.14 21.35
CA GLY A 53 3.66 -12.23 20.32
C GLY A 53 5.16 -12.31 20.11
N ALA A 54 5.67 -11.57 19.14
CA ALA A 54 7.09 -11.44 18.89
C ALA A 54 7.67 -10.21 19.60
N TYR A 55 8.83 -10.39 20.22
CA TYR A 55 9.57 -9.34 20.91
C TYR A 55 10.43 -8.51 19.95
N SER A 56 10.42 -7.18 20.08
CA SER A 56 11.27 -6.28 19.27
C SER A 56 12.03 -5.29 20.17
N PRO A 57 13.29 -5.62 20.56
CA PRO A 57 14.06 -4.82 21.52
C PRO A 57 14.54 -3.47 20.96
N ALA A 58 14.65 -3.31 19.65
CA ALA A 58 15.08 -2.06 19.02
C ALA A 58 13.90 -1.13 18.66
N SER A 59 12.68 -1.66 18.55
CA SER A 59 11.49 -0.91 18.11
C SER A 59 10.75 -0.25 19.27
N GLN A 60 10.09 0.89 18.96
CA GLN A 60 9.08 1.49 19.84
C GLN A 60 7.82 0.64 19.93
N ILE A 61 7.53 -0.19 18.92
CA ILE A 61 6.54 -1.25 19.00
C ILE A 61 7.26 -2.46 19.60
N ARG A 62 7.28 -2.51 20.93
CA ARG A 62 8.10 -3.46 21.70
C ARG A 62 7.68 -4.91 21.52
N ALA A 63 6.40 -5.16 21.24
CA ALA A 63 5.95 -6.46 20.79
C ALA A 63 4.76 -6.35 19.82
N ARG A 64 4.64 -7.33 18.93
CA ARG A 64 3.47 -7.51 18.05
C ARG A 64 2.81 -8.86 18.32
N VAL A 65 1.49 -8.88 18.42
CA VAL A 65 0.71 -10.06 18.82
C VAL A 65 0.48 -11.01 17.65
N TRP A 66 0.91 -12.27 17.79
CA TRP A 66 0.57 -13.34 16.84
C TRP A 66 -0.81 -13.92 17.09
N THR A 67 -1.14 -14.12 18.37
CA THR A 67 -2.42 -14.74 18.76
C THR A 67 -2.88 -14.30 20.15
N PHE A 68 -4.19 -14.36 20.33
CA PHE A 68 -4.89 -14.19 21.60
C PHE A 68 -5.48 -15.52 22.11
N ASP A 69 -5.16 -16.64 21.45
CA ASP A 69 -5.47 -17.99 21.93
C ASP A 69 -4.30 -18.52 22.79
N PRO A 70 -4.52 -18.81 24.09
CA PRO A 70 -3.47 -19.32 24.97
C PRO A 70 -2.86 -20.64 24.49
N SER A 71 -3.65 -21.46 23.80
CA SER A 71 -3.29 -22.81 23.35
C SER A 71 -2.59 -22.84 21.99
N GLU A 72 -2.60 -21.73 21.24
CA GLU A 72 -2.04 -21.67 19.88
C GLU A 72 -0.53 -21.38 19.88
N SER A 73 0.28 -22.39 19.56
CA SER A 73 1.71 -22.25 19.30
C SER A 73 1.97 -21.51 17.98
N ILE A 74 3.11 -20.80 17.90
CA ILE A 74 3.54 -20.07 16.70
C ILE A 74 4.57 -20.91 15.96
N ASP A 75 4.08 -21.76 15.07
CA ASP A 75 4.83 -22.75 14.30
C ASP A 75 4.40 -22.75 12.82
N ILE A 76 4.89 -23.72 12.04
CA ILE A 76 4.53 -23.88 10.61
C ILE A 76 3.00 -24.00 10.46
N ALA A 77 2.33 -24.76 11.33
CA ALA A 77 0.90 -24.97 11.25
C ALA A 77 0.10 -23.68 11.53
N PHE A 78 0.60 -22.82 12.43
CA PHE A 78 0.05 -21.47 12.62
C PHE A 78 0.08 -20.66 11.33
N PHE A 79 1.23 -20.60 10.65
CA PHE A 79 1.35 -19.87 9.38
C PHE A 79 0.48 -20.48 8.30
N SER A 80 0.43 -21.82 8.18
CA SER A 80 -0.45 -22.50 7.23
C SER A 80 -1.92 -22.12 7.44
N ARG A 81 -2.41 -22.13 8.69
CA ARG A 81 -3.80 -21.73 9.01
C ARG A 81 -4.08 -20.28 8.63
N ARG A 82 -3.18 -19.34 8.95
CA ARG A 82 -3.36 -17.91 8.62
C ARG A 82 -3.31 -17.67 7.11
N LEU A 83 -2.39 -18.32 6.39
CA LEU A 83 -2.29 -18.24 4.93
C LEU A 83 -3.57 -18.77 4.26
N GLN A 84 -4.08 -19.92 4.69
CA GLN A 84 -5.33 -20.49 4.14
C GLN A 84 -6.55 -19.61 4.42
N GLN A 85 -6.63 -19.01 5.61
CA GLN A 85 -7.70 -18.05 5.95
C GLN A 85 -7.67 -16.84 5.02
N ALA A 86 -6.49 -16.27 4.78
CA ALA A 86 -6.33 -15.13 3.89
C ALA A 86 -6.59 -15.51 2.42
N GLN A 87 -6.10 -16.67 1.97
CA GLN A 87 -6.30 -17.17 0.60
C GLN A 87 -7.78 -17.31 0.27
N LYS A 88 -8.61 -17.83 1.19
CA LYS A 88 -10.06 -17.96 0.98
C LYS A 88 -10.72 -16.63 0.59
N TRP A 89 -10.30 -15.52 1.18
CA TRP A 89 -10.81 -14.19 0.81
C TRP A 89 -10.32 -13.77 -0.59
N ARG A 90 -9.05 -14.04 -0.89
CA ARG A 90 -8.45 -13.66 -2.17
C ARG A 90 -8.91 -14.53 -3.33
N ASP A 91 -9.27 -15.79 -3.10
CA ASP A 91 -9.92 -16.65 -4.10
C ASP A 91 -11.24 -16.04 -4.59
N TRP A 92 -12.05 -15.53 -3.65
CA TRP A 92 -13.30 -14.85 -3.98
C TRP A 92 -13.05 -13.57 -4.77
N LEU A 93 -12.08 -12.74 -4.36
CA LEU A 93 -11.70 -11.53 -5.08
C LEU A 93 -11.17 -11.84 -6.49
N ALA A 94 -10.26 -12.81 -6.60
CA ALA A 94 -9.66 -13.21 -7.87
C ALA A 94 -10.72 -13.67 -8.87
N GLN A 95 -11.69 -14.47 -8.42
CA GLN A 95 -12.81 -14.88 -9.25
C GLN A 95 -13.74 -13.72 -9.61
N LYS A 96 -14.04 -12.84 -8.65
CA LYS A 96 -15.01 -11.74 -8.82
C LYS A 96 -14.49 -10.65 -9.75
N ASP A 97 -13.22 -10.29 -9.60
CA ASP A 97 -12.60 -9.13 -10.24
C ASP A 97 -11.69 -9.53 -11.41
N GLY A 98 -11.53 -10.84 -11.67
CA GLY A 98 -10.67 -11.37 -12.72
C GLY A 98 -9.20 -11.04 -12.45
N LEU A 99 -8.69 -11.49 -11.30
CA LEU A 99 -7.34 -11.19 -10.85
C LEU A 99 -6.45 -12.43 -10.97
N ASP A 100 -5.24 -12.26 -11.50
CA ASP A 100 -4.14 -13.23 -11.32
C ASP A 100 -3.15 -12.81 -10.23
N SER A 101 -3.35 -11.61 -9.66
CA SER A 101 -2.43 -10.95 -8.75
C SER A 101 -3.17 -10.13 -7.70
N TYR A 102 -2.74 -10.22 -6.44
CA TYR A 102 -3.39 -9.60 -5.29
C TYR A 102 -2.49 -9.63 -4.05
N ARG A 103 -2.78 -8.78 -3.07
CA ARG A 103 -2.16 -8.89 -1.74
C ARG A 103 -2.75 -10.08 -1.00
N LEU A 104 -1.95 -11.13 -0.84
CA LEU A 104 -2.32 -12.33 -0.08
C LEU A 104 -2.39 -12.04 1.42
N ILE A 105 -1.35 -11.42 1.99
CA ILE A 105 -1.27 -11.07 3.42
C ILE A 105 -1.01 -9.57 3.58
N ALA A 106 -1.87 -8.90 4.33
CA ALA A 106 -1.79 -7.49 4.71
C ALA A 106 -1.45 -7.30 6.20
N GLY A 107 -0.33 -7.87 6.64
CA GLY A 107 0.22 -7.65 7.98
C GLY A 107 -0.74 -7.99 9.11
N GLU A 108 -0.90 -7.02 10.02
CA GLU A 108 -1.81 -7.07 11.15
C GLU A 108 -3.24 -7.44 10.76
N SER A 109 -3.71 -7.02 9.58
CA SER A 109 -5.10 -7.21 9.16
C SER A 109 -5.46 -8.65 8.81
N ASP A 110 -4.47 -9.45 8.43
CA ASP A 110 -4.62 -10.90 8.21
C ASP A 110 -4.05 -11.71 9.40
N GLY A 111 -3.82 -11.05 10.54
CA GLY A 111 -3.35 -11.69 11.76
C GLY A 111 -1.88 -12.11 11.72
N LEU A 112 -1.08 -11.52 10.83
CA LEU A 112 0.36 -11.77 10.69
C LEU A 112 1.18 -10.46 10.77
N PRO A 113 1.29 -9.82 11.96
CA PRO A 113 1.88 -8.49 12.08
C PRO A 113 3.29 -8.34 11.51
N GLY A 114 3.46 -7.38 10.61
CA GLY A 114 4.73 -7.12 9.93
C GLY A 114 5.11 -8.12 8.83
N ILE A 115 4.21 -9.02 8.42
CA ILE A 115 4.39 -9.84 7.21
C ILE A 115 3.46 -9.29 6.13
N THR A 116 4.02 -8.90 4.99
CA THR A 116 3.24 -8.60 3.78
C THR A 116 3.60 -9.64 2.72
N ILE A 117 2.59 -10.16 2.02
CA ILE A 117 2.79 -11.08 0.89
C ILE A 117 1.90 -10.63 -0.26
N ASP A 118 2.52 -10.30 -1.39
CA ASP A 118 1.82 -10.05 -2.65
C ASP A 118 2.01 -11.25 -3.59
N ARG A 119 0.94 -11.63 -4.29
CA ARG A 119 0.92 -12.66 -5.32
C ARG A 119 0.95 -11.95 -6.68
N PHE A 120 1.91 -12.30 -7.53
CA PHE A 120 1.98 -11.87 -8.93
C PHE A 120 2.11 -13.09 -9.84
N GLY A 121 1.02 -13.53 -10.48
CA GLY A 121 1.04 -14.75 -11.30
C GLY A 121 1.49 -15.97 -10.49
N ASN A 122 2.65 -16.56 -10.79
CA ASN A 122 3.24 -17.68 -10.03
C ASN A 122 4.31 -17.26 -9.01
N PHE A 123 4.41 -15.96 -8.70
CA PHE A 123 5.38 -15.44 -7.72
C PHE A 123 4.68 -15.01 -6.43
N LEU A 124 5.29 -15.36 -5.30
CA LEU A 124 4.97 -14.84 -3.97
C LEU A 124 6.07 -13.91 -3.51
N VAL A 125 5.75 -12.63 -3.34
CA VAL A 125 6.72 -11.60 -2.95
C VAL A 125 6.53 -11.23 -1.49
N LEU A 126 7.56 -11.49 -0.68
CA LEU A 126 7.55 -11.26 0.76
C LEU A 126 8.08 -9.87 1.10
N GLN A 127 7.49 -9.24 2.11
CA GLN A 127 8.16 -8.21 2.89
C GLN A 127 8.03 -8.57 4.38
N LEU A 128 9.17 -8.84 5.02
CA LEU A 128 9.26 -9.09 6.45
C LEU A 128 9.70 -7.81 7.12
N LEU A 129 8.78 -7.11 7.77
CA LEU A 129 8.96 -5.73 8.20
C LEU A 129 9.04 -5.57 9.72
N SER A 130 8.81 -6.64 10.48
CA SER A 130 8.93 -6.68 11.95
C SER A 130 10.00 -7.68 12.38
N ALA A 131 10.54 -7.50 13.59
CA ALA A 131 11.47 -8.47 14.18
C ALA A 131 10.90 -9.90 14.20
N GLY A 132 9.60 -10.04 14.53
CA GLY A 132 8.91 -11.33 14.53
C GLY A 132 8.78 -11.95 13.14
N ALA A 133 8.50 -11.14 12.12
CA ALA A 133 8.40 -11.61 10.75
C ALA A 133 9.72 -12.25 10.29
N GLU A 134 10.85 -11.59 10.57
CA GLU A 134 12.18 -12.10 10.24
C GLU A 134 12.54 -13.36 11.04
N TYR A 135 12.31 -13.35 12.36
CA TYR A 135 12.58 -14.53 13.21
C TYR A 135 11.80 -15.76 12.74
N GLN A 136 10.57 -15.57 12.28
CA GLN A 136 9.70 -16.64 11.80
C GLN A 136 9.86 -16.96 10.31
N ARG A 137 10.87 -16.40 9.62
CA ARG A 137 11.10 -16.61 8.18
C ARG A 137 11.08 -18.08 7.79
N ALA A 138 11.82 -18.93 8.52
CA ALA A 138 11.90 -20.35 8.20
C ALA A 138 10.52 -21.04 8.27
N ALA A 139 9.77 -20.82 9.35
CA ALA A 139 8.43 -21.39 9.51
C ALA A 139 7.45 -20.87 8.45
N LEU A 140 7.50 -19.58 8.13
CA LEU A 140 6.69 -18.97 7.08
C LEU A 140 7.01 -19.57 5.71
N VAL A 141 8.29 -19.65 5.33
CA VAL A 141 8.71 -20.22 4.03
C VAL A 141 8.29 -21.67 3.91
N SER A 142 8.46 -22.49 4.95
CA SER A 142 7.99 -23.89 4.94
C SER A 142 6.47 -24.00 4.75
N ALA A 143 5.69 -23.13 5.39
CA ALA A 143 4.24 -23.09 5.21
C ALA A 143 3.85 -22.69 3.79
N LEU A 144 4.53 -21.68 3.21
CA LEU A 144 4.30 -21.23 1.84
C LEU A 144 4.65 -22.31 0.81
N GLN A 145 5.80 -22.97 0.93
CA GLN A 145 6.19 -24.06 0.03
C GLN A 145 5.23 -25.25 0.08
N THR A 146 4.64 -25.52 1.25
CA THR A 146 3.62 -26.59 1.40
C THR A 146 2.31 -26.22 0.71
N LEU A 147 1.85 -24.97 0.85
CA LEU A 147 0.56 -24.51 0.33
C LEU A 147 0.60 -24.11 -1.15
N TYR A 148 1.76 -23.65 -1.62
CA TYR A 148 1.95 -23.10 -2.97
C TYR A 148 3.22 -23.71 -3.61
N PRO A 149 3.27 -25.04 -3.80
CA PRO A 149 4.49 -25.74 -4.25
C PRO A 149 4.97 -25.33 -5.65
N GLU A 150 4.07 -24.78 -6.48
CA GLU A 150 4.37 -24.32 -7.84
C GLU A 150 4.79 -22.85 -7.92
N CYS A 151 4.78 -22.13 -6.78
CA CYS A 151 5.10 -20.71 -6.75
C CYS A 151 6.57 -20.48 -6.39
N ALA A 152 7.23 -19.59 -7.13
CA ALA A 152 8.51 -19.04 -6.73
C ALA A 152 8.31 -18.01 -5.61
N ILE A 153 9.30 -17.88 -4.72
CA ILE A 153 9.25 -16.92 -3.61
C ILE A 153 10.41 -15.93 -3.76
N TYR A 154 10.10 -14.65 -3.72
CA TYR A 154 11.08 -13.56 -3.79
C TYR A 154 10.93 -12.65 -2.56
N ASP A 155 12.04 -12.15 -2.03
CA ASP A 155 12.07 -11.23 -0.90
C ASP A 155 12.28 -9.79 -1.37
N ARG A 156 11.37 -8.89 -0.96
CA ARG A 156 11.44 -7.43 -1.12
C ARG A 156 11.41 -6.71 0.22
N SER A 157 12.14 -7.25 1.18
CA SER A 157 12.37 -6.64 2.50
C SER A 157 13.38 -5.48 2.47
N ASP A 158 13.61 -4.84 1.32
CA ASP A 158 14.45 -3.67 1.10
C ASP A 158 13.77 -2.35 1.52
N VAL A 159 13.01 -2.40 2.63
CA VAL A 159 12.19 -1.29 3.11
C VAL A 159 12.81 -0.64 4.34
N ALA A 160 12.93 0.70 4.34
CA ALA A 160 13.54 1.48 5.41
C ALA A 160 12.93 1.25 6.82
N VAL A 161 11.68 0.77 6.90
CA VAL A 161 11.01 0.45 8.17
C VAL A 161 11.77 -0.62 8.98
N ARG A 162 12.52 -1.52 8.34
CA ARG A 162 13.33 -2.54 9.04
C ARG A 162 14.39 -1.93 9.94
N LYS A 163 14.92 -0.75 9.60
CA LYS A 163 15.84 -0.01 10.46
C LYS A 163 15.20 0.38 11.80
N LYS A 164 13.89 0.64 11.83
CA LYS A 164 13.14 0.90 13.08
C LYS A 164 13.01 -0.35 13.97
N GLU A 165 13.23 -1.53 13.41
CA GLU A 165 13.24 -2.81 14.12
C GLU A 165 14.68 -3.28 14.41
N GLY A 166 15.69 -2.49 14.08
CA GLY A 166 17.10 -2.85 14.28
C GLY A 166 17.61 -3.94 13.33
N MET A 167 17.02 -4.03 12.12
CA MET A 167 17.36 -5.04 11.12
C MET A 167 17.93 -4.39 9.86
N GLU A 168 18.87 -5.10 9.21
CA GLU A 168 19.37 -4.76 7.89
C GLU A 168 18.31 -4.99 6.81
N LEU A 169 18.41 -4.23 5.72
CA LEU A 169 17.59 -4.41 4.52
C LEU A 169 18.06 -5.67 3.77
N THR A 170 17.14 -6.39 3.16
CA THR A 170 17.46 -7.60 2.40
C THR A 170 16.44 -7.79 1.28
N GLN A 171 16.89 -8.36 0.16
CA GLN A 171 16.04 -8.71 -0.98
C GLN A 171 16.71 -9.82 -1.78
N GLY A 172 15.95 -10.53 -2.61
CA GLY A 172 16.46 -11.53 -3.52
C GLY A 172 15.60 -12.80 -3.60
N LEU A 173 16.05 -13.74 -4.43
CA LEU A 173 15.38 -15.02 -4.62
C LEU A 173 15.43 -15.86 -3.34
N VAL A 174 14.28 -16.35 -2.89
CA VAL A 174 14.17 -17.28 -1.74
C VAL A 174 14.10 -18.72 -2.24
N THR A 175 13.23 -19.01 -3.21
CA THR A 175 13.11 -20.34 -3.84
C THR A 175 12.41 -20.25 -5.20
N GLY A 176 12.59 -21.27 -6.04
CA GLY A 176 12.01 -21.33 -7.38
C GLY A 176 12.82 -20.55 -8.41
N GLU A 177 12.13 -20.04 -9.42
CA GLU A 177 12.72 -19.26 -10.51
C GLU A 177 12.86 -17.77 -10.18
N LEU A 178 13.83 -17.11 -10.83
CA LEU A 178 13.98 -15.67 -10.72
C LEU A 178 12.87 -14.99 -11.55
N PRO A 179 12.15 -13.98 -11.01
CA PRO A 179 11.14 -13.27 -11.77
C PRO A 179 11.75 -12.57 -13.01
N PRO A 180 11.03 -12.53 -14.15
CA PRO A 180 11.49 -11.79 -15.31
C PRO A 180 11.58 -10.28 -14.99
N ALA A 181 12.25 -9.52 -15.87
CA ALA A 181 12.35 -8.07 -15.71
C ALA A 181 10.97 -7.39 -15.67
N LEU A 182 10.04 -7.83 -16.52
CA LEU A 182 8.66 -7.40 -16.54
C LEU A 182 7.74 -8.61 -16.64
N LEU A 183 6.87 -8.78 -15.65
CA LEU A 183 5.86 -9.84 -15.58
C LEU A 183 4.48 -9.25 -15.89
N PRO A 184 3.74 -9.75 -16.89
CA PRO A 184 2.35 -9.34 -17.09
C PRO A 184 1.44 -9.93 -16.01
N ILE A 185 0.59 -9.10 -15.44
CA ILE A 185 -0.49 -9.45 -14.52
C ILE A 185 -1.82 -8.96 -15.07
N GLU A 186 -2.94 -9.38 -14.50
CA GLU A 186 -4.28 -9.06 -14.94
C GLU A 186 -5.18 -8.58 -13.79
N GLU A 187 -5.93 -7.49 -14.05
CA GLU A 187 -7.02 -7.01 -13.20
C GLU A 187 -8.17 -6.46 -14.05
N HIS A 188 -9.41 -6.89 -13.82
CA HIS A 188 -10.59 -6.40 -14.55
C HIS A 188 -10.44 -6.39 -16.08
N GLY A 189 -9.88 -7.47 -16.63
CA GLY A 189 -9.60 -7.62 -18.07
C GLY A 189 -8.52 -6.69 -18.63
N MET A 190 -7.72 -6.05 -17.76
CA MET A 190 -6.59 -5.20 -18.11
C MET A 190 -5.30 -5.89 -17.74
N LYS A 191 -4.32 -5.88 -18.66
CA LYS A 191 -2.98 -6.40 -18.39
C LYS A 191 -2.01 -5.28 -17.98
N LEU A 192 -1.13 -5.56 -17.04
CA LEU A 192 -0.13 -4.62 -16.54
C LEU A 192 1.21 -5.32 -16.34
N LEU A 193 2.30 -4.68 -16.72
CA LEU A 193 3.67 -5.15 -16.51
C LEU A 193 4.16 -4.70 -15.15
N VAL A 194 4.69 -5.64 -14.36
CA VAL A 194 5.27 -5.41 -13.04
C VAL A 194 6.73 -5.83 -13.01
N ASP A 195 7.56 -5.05 -12.34
CA ASP A 195 8.96 -5.38 -12.05
C ASP A 195 9.08 -5.79 -10.59
N ILE A 196 9.17 -7.09 -10.32
CA ILE A 196 9.27 -7.62 -8.96
C ILE A 196 10.63 -7.27 -8.32
N GLN A 197 11.71 -7.21 -9.10
CA GLN A 197 13.07 -7.08 -8.57
C GLN A 197 13.40 -5.63 -8.20
N HIS A 198 13.02 -4.68 -9.05
CA HIS A 198 13.41 -3.27 -8.92
C HIS A 198 12.23 -2.30 -8.84
N GLY A 199 11.00 -2.77 -9.09
CA GLY A 199 9.80 -1.95 -9.00
C GLY A 199 9.49 -1.46 -7.59
N HIS A 200 8.56 -0.51 -7.49
CA HIS A 200 8.16 0.08 -6.21
C HIS A 200 7.46 -0.95 -5.31
N LYS A 201 7.64 -0.82 -3.98
CA LYS A 201 7.08 -1.72 -2.97
C LYS A 201 7.55 -3.17 -3.19
N THR A 202 6.65 -4.06 -3.59
CA THR A 202 6.86 -5.47 -3.96
C THR A 202 6.99 -5.66 -5.47
N GLY A 203 6.75 -4.60 -6.24
CA GLY A 203 6.84 -4.54 -7.69
C GLY A 203 5.73 -3.71 -8.34
N TYR A 204 4.58 -3.55 -7.65
CA TYR A 204 3.45 -2.76 -8.15
C TYR A 204 2.51 -2.24 -7.06
N TYR A 205 1.60 -1.34 -7.42
CA TYR A 205 0.58 -0.75 -6.54
C TYR A 205 -0.77 -1.46 -6.68
N LEU A 206 -0.89 -2.65 -6.06
CA LEU A 206 -2.16 -3.40 -6.02
C LEU A 206 -3.25 -2.68 -5.22
N ASP A 207 -2.88 -1.79 -4.29
CA ASP A 207 -3.82 -1.04 -3.46
C ASP A 207 -4.68 -0.03 -4.23
N GLN A 208 -4.23 0.40 -5.41
CA GLN A 208 -4.93 1.36 -6.27
C GLN A 208 -5.85 0.70 -7.32
N ARG A 209 -6.07 -0.62 -7.26
CA ARG A 209 -6.88 -1.36 -8.25
C ARG A 209 -8.27 -0.77 -8.45
N ASP A 210 -9.00 -0.54 -7.35
CA ASP A 210 -10.37 -0.02 -7.42
C ASP A 210 -10.39 1.44 -7.92
N SER A 211 -9.37 2.23 -7.59
CA SER A 211 -9.19 3.59 -8.10
C SER A 211 -8.96 3.59 -9.61
N ARG A 212 -8.13 2.66 -10.12
CA ARG A 212 -7.89 2.48 -11.56
C ARG A 212 -9.16 2.06 -12.29
N LEU A 213 -9.91 1.11 -11.74
CA LEU A 213 -11.21 0.72 -12.28
C LEU A 213 -12.19 1.90 -12.30
N ALA A 214 -12.25 2.65 -11.20
CA ALA A 214 -13.08 3.84 -11.08
C ALA A 214 -12.74 4.91 -12.11
N THR A 215 -11.46 5.11 -12.46
CA THR A 215 -11.07 6.05 -13.52
C THR A 215 -11.82 5.80 -14.82
N ARG A 216 -12.06 4.53 -15.20
CA ARG A 216 -12.74 4.18 -16.46
C ARG A 216 -14.10 4.86 -16.62
N ARG A 217 -14.87 5.02 -15.53
CA ARG A 217 -16.22 5.60 -15.59
C ARG A 217 -16.24 7.12 -15.79
N TYR A 218 -15.12 7.80 -15.59
CA TYR A 218 -15.06 9.26 -15.60
C TYR A 218 -14.52 9.86 -16.88
N VAL A 219 -13.95 9.04 -17.77
CA VAL A 219 -13.03 9.49 -18.83
C VAL A 219 -13.56 9.34 -20.25
N GLU A 220 -14.76 8.79 -20.46
CA GLU A 220 -15.31 8.59 -21.81
C GLU A 220 -15.28 9.89 -22.62
N ASN A 221 -14.64 9.86 -23.80
CA ASN A 221 -14.44 10.98 -24.73
C ASN A 221 -13.75 12.24 -24.13
N LYS A 222 -13.07 12.10 -22.99
CA LYS A 222 -12.44 13.21 -22.27
C LYS A 222 -10.93 13.25 -22.41
N ARG A 223 -10.35 14.45 -22.26
CA ARG A 223 -8.91 14.67 -22.18
C ARG A 223 -8.44 14.47 -20.74
N VAL A 224 -7.49 13.55 -20.54
CA VAL A 224 -7.02 13.10 -19.23
C VAL A 224 -5.57 13.50 -19.02
N LEU A 225 -5.23 13.97 -17.82
CA LEU A 225 -3.84 14.14 -17.37
C LEU A 225 -3.60 13.24 -16.16
N ASN A 226 -2.58 12.39 -16.25
CA ASN A 226 -2.17 11.45 -15.22
C ASN A 226 -0.80 11.86 -14.66
N CYS A 227 -0.81 12.47 -13.48
CA CYS A 227 0.37 12.97 -12.80
C CYS A 227 0.98 11.90 -11.89
N PHE A 228 2.32 11.84 -11.85
CA PHE A 228 3.06 10.77 -11.13
C PHE A 228 2.65 9.38 -11.66
N SER A 229 2.64 9.27 -12.99
CA SER A 229 1.99 8.18 -13.71
C SER A 229 2.61 6.81 -13.45
N TYR A 230 3.85 6.75 -12.96
CA TYR A 230 4.63 5.53 -12.79
C TYR A 230 4.57 4.68 -14.08
N THR A 231 4.29 3.38 -13.97
CA THR A 231 4.17 2.47 -15.12
C THR A 231 2.81 2.54 -15.83
N GLY A 232 2.06 3.64 -15.65
CA GLY A 232 0.91 3.97 -16.49
C GLY A 232 -0.40 3.25 -16.17
N GLY A 233 -0.57 2.67 -14.97
CA GLY A 233 -1.79 1.91 -14.63
C GLY A 233 -3.10 2.71 -14.80
N PHE A 234 -3.09 3.99 -14.40
CA PHE A 234 -4.22 4.90 -14.61
C PHE A 234 -4.39 5.31 -16.08
N ALA A 235 -3.31 5.37 -16.86
CA ALA A 235 -3.37 5.71 -18.28
C ALA A 235 -4.00 4.59 -19.12
N VAL A 236 -3.61 3.34 -18.87
CA VAL A 236 -4.24 2.16 -19.48
C VAL A 236 -5.72 2.11 -19.10
N SER A 237 -6.04 2.39 -17.82
CA SER A 237 -7.43 2.48 -17.37
C SER A 237 -8.20 3.59 -18.09
N ALA A 238 -7.58 4.76 -18.27
CA ALA A 238 -8.21 5.86 -19.00
C ALA A 238 -8.54 5.48 -20.46
N LEU A 239 -7.60 4.83 -21.14
CA LEU A 239 -7.79 4.35 -22.52
C LEU A 239 -8.86 3.26 -22.61
N MET A 240 -8.90 2.31 -21.67
CA MET A 240 -9.97 1.31 -21.58
C MET A 240 -11.34 1.93 -21.27
N GLY A 241 -11.37 3.08 -20.59
CA GLY A 241 -12.57 3.90 -20.39
C GLY A 241 -12.97 4.75 -21.59
N GLY A 242 -12.23 4.69 -22.70
CA GLY A 242 -12.56 5.41 -23.93
C GLY A 242 -12.20 6.90 -23.91
N CYS A 243 -11.13 7.30 -23.22
CA CYS A 243 -10.65 8.68 -23.27
C CYS A 243 -10.30 9.14 -24.69
N SER A 244 -10.45 10.44 -24.96
CA SER A 244 -10.05 11.02 -26.25
C SER A 244 -8.52 11.19 -26.33
N GLN A 245 -7.89 11.52 -25.20
CA GLN A 245 -6.44 11.60 -25.04
C GLN A 245 -6.08 11.38 -23.56
N VAL A 246 -4.94 10.76 -23.28
CA VAL A 246 -4.31 10.71 -21.95
C VAL A 246 -2.86 11.15 -22.01
N VAL A 247 -2.50 12.13 -21.19
CA VAL A 247 -1.11 12.61 -21.00
C VAL A 247 -0.59 12.05 -19.68
N SER A 248 0.45 11.24 -19.73
CA SER A 248 1.10 10.64 -18.55
C SER A 248 2.40 11.35 -18.25
N VAL A 249 2.58 11.79 -17.00
CA VAL A 249 3.75 12.55 -16.58
C VAL A 249 4.47 11.80 -15.47
N ASP A 250 5.78 11.59 -15.64
CA ASP A 250 6.64 11.02 -14.60
C ASP A 250 8.08 11.55 -14.73
N THR A 251 8.86 11.44 -13.67
CA THR A 251 10.29 11.80 -13.68
C THR A 251 11.17 10.68 -14.24
N SER A 252 10.73 9.42 -14.16
CA SER A 252 11.48 8.25 -14.67
C SER A 252 11.11 7.94 -16.12
N GLN A 253 12.11 7.92 -17.00
CA GLN A 253 11.90 7.50 -18.39
C GLN A 253 11.57 6.01 -18.46
N GLU A 254 12.21 5.20 -17.63
CA GLU A 254 12.01 3.76 -17.55
C GLU A 254 10.55 3.42 -17.19
N ALA A 255 9.96 4.17 -16.25
CA ALA A 255 8.54 4.02 -15.90
C ALA A 255 7.62 4.37 -17.08
N LEU A 256 7.92 5.45 -17.82
CA LEU A 256 7.17 5.86 -19.01
C LEU A 256 7.31 4.86 -20.17
N ASP A 257 8.48 4.25 -20.34
CA ASP A 257 8.70 3.20 -21.33
C ASP A 257 7.87 1.95 -21.02
N ILE A 258 7.75 1.59 -19.74
CA ILE A 258 6.84 0.52 -19.29
C ILE A 258 5.38 0.94 -19.49
N ALA A 259 5.03 2.20 -19.21
CA ALA A 259 3.68 2.72 -19.44
C ALA A 259 3.26 2.59 -20.92
N ARG A 260 4.17 2.89 -21.85
CA ARG A 260 3.96 2.67 -23.28
C ARG A 260 3.77 1.19 -23.61
N GLN A 261 4.65 0.32 -23.11
CA GLN A 261 4.52 -1.13 -23.30
C GLN A 261 3.20 -1.67 -22.75
N ASN A 262 2.68 -1.11 -21.66
CA ASN A 262 1.38 -1.47 -21.11
C ASN A 262 0.22 -1.10 -22.04
N VAL A 263 0.28 0.04 -22.73
CA VAL A 263 -0.71 0.41 -23.76
C VAL A 263 -0.68 -0.58 -24.92
N GLU A 264 0.52 -0.90 -25.41
CA GLU A 264 0.74 -1.87 -26.49
C GLU A 264 0.27 -3.29 -26.12
N LEU A 265 0.56 -3.74 -24.89
CA LEU A 265 0.17 -5.05 -24.35
C LEU A 265 -1.36 -5.24 -24.36
N ASN A 266 -2.11 -4.18 -24.09
CA ASN A 266 -3.57 -4.19 -24.11
C ASN A 266 -4.16 -3.92 -25.51
N LYS A 267 -3.31 -3.77 -26.55
CA LYS A 267 -3.72 -3.44 -27.92
C LYS A 267 -4.55 -2.15 -28.00
N LEU A 268 -4.21 -1.18 -27.14
CA LEU A 268 -4.88 0.11 -27.08
C LEU A 268 -4.23 1.11 -28.05
N ASP A 269 -4.98 2.15 -28.39
CA ASP A 269 -4.57 3.16 -29.37
C ASP A 269 -3.49 4.10 -28.80
N LEU A 270 -2.24 3.87 -29.20
CA LEU A 270 -1.11 4.71 -28.82
C LEU A 270 -1.23 6.16 -29.30
N SER A 271 -1.99 6.44 -30.36
CA SER A 271 -2.14 7.83 -30.84
C SER A 271 -2.89 8.72 -29.85
N LYS A 272 -3.61 8.11 -28.90
CA LYS A 272 -4.31 8.80 -27.81
C LYS A 272 -3.47 8.94 -26.54
N ALA A 273 -2.24 8.43 -26.51
CA ALA A 273 -1.40 8.41 -25.33
C ALA A 273 -0.12 9.25 -25.52
N GLU A 274 0.10 10.21 -24.62
CA GLU A 274 1.34 10.98 -24.54
C GLU A 274 2.09 10.64 -23.24
N PHE A 275 3.41 10.56 -23.33
CA PHE A 275 4.30 10.23 -22.21
C PHE A 275 5.34 11.35 -22.07
N VAL A 276 5.27 12.10 -20.98
CA VAL A 276 6.07 13.31 -20.77
C VAL A 276 6.99 13.12 -19.57
N ARG A 277 8.30 13.14 -19.84
CA ARG A 277 9.32 13.10 -18.78
C ARG A 277 9.66 14.51 -18.29
N ASP A 278 9.09 14.93 -17.17
CA ASP A 278 9.44 16.18 -16.51
C ASP A 278 9.10 16.13 -15.01
N ASP A 279 9.60 17.11 -14.26
CA ASP A 279 9.11 17.37 -12.90
C ASP A 279 7.62 17.78 -12.97
N VAL A 280 6.78 17.06 -12.23
CA VAL A 280 5.32 17.24 -12.29
C VAL A 280 4.92 18.65 -11.86
N PHE A 281 5.53 19.21 -10.81
CA PHE A 281 5.19 20.57 -10.36
C PHE A 281 5.56 21.62 -11.40
N LYS A 282 6.72 21.48 -12.06
CA LYS A 282 7.17 22.36 -13.14
C LYS A 282 6.26 22.26 -14.37
N LEU A 283 5.89 21.05 -14.77
CA LEU A 283 5.03 20.84 -15.93
C LEU A 283 3.62 21.40 -15.70
N LEU A 284 3.04 21.17 -14.52
CA LEU A 284 1.71 21.70 -14.18
C LEU A 284 1.67 23.23 -14.22
N ARG A 285 2.72 23.91 -13.70
CA ARG A 285 2.84 25.36 -13.82
C ARG A 285 2.96 25.81 -15.27
N THR A 286 3.73 25.08 -16.09
CA THR A 286 3.87 25.36 -17.52
C THR A 286 2.55 25.22 -18.27
N TYR A 287 1.77 24.17 -17.99
CA TYR A 287 0.43 23.97 -18.54
C TYR A 287 -0.52 25.08 -18.11
N ARG A 288 -0.50 25.47 -16.83
CA ARG A 288 -1.33 26.56 -16.32
C ARG A 288 -1.02 27.87 -17.02
N ASP A 289 0.26 28.20 -17.15
CA ASP A 289 0.71 29.46 -17.76
C ASP A 289 0.40 29.52 -19.26
N ARG A 290 0.23 28.35 -19.91
CA ARG A 290 -0.20 28.23 -21.32
C ARG A 290 -1.71 28.14 -21.51
N GLY A 291 -2.49 28.09 -20.42
CA GLY A 291 -3.94 27.92 -20.49
C GLY A 291 -4.39 26.54 -20.95
N GLU A 292 -3.56 25.51 -20.72
CA GLU A 292 -3.97 24.11 -20.95
C GLU A 292 -5.10 23.72 -19.99
N ILE A 293 -6.03 22.93 -20.51
CA ILE A 293 -7.22 22.48 -19.78
C ILE A 293 -7.46 20.99 -20.02
N PHE A 294 -7.94 20.30 -18.98
CA PHE A 294 -8.25 18.89 -18.97
C PHE A 294 -9.65 18.66 -18.39
N ASP A 295 -10.25 17.53 -18.73
CA ASP A 295 -11.56 17.14 -18.21
C ASP A 295 -11.43 16.22 -16.99
N VAL A 296 -10.34 15.46 -16.92
CA VAL A 296 -10.01 14.59 -15.78
C VAL A 296 -8.52 14.71 -15.46
N ILE A 297 -8.20 14.91 -14.18
CA ILE A 297 -6.82 14.85 -13.67
C ILE A 297 -6.72 13.74 -12.62
N VAL A 298 -5.74 12.85 -12.78
CA VAL A 298 -5.34 11.87 -11.76
C VAL A 298 -4.07 12.38 -11.06
N MET A 299 -4.09 12.38 -9.74
CA MET A 299 -3.04 12.93 -8.89
C MET A 299 -2.66 11.95 -7.78
N ASP A 300 -1.66 11.11 -8.00
CA ASP A 300 -1.17 10.12 -7.02
C ASP A 300 0.32 10.33 -6.67
N PRO A 301 0.67 11.41 -5.95
CA PRO A 301 2.05 11.73 -5.64
C PRO A 301 2.67 10.72 -4.64
N PRO A 302 4.01 10.61 -4.62
CA PRO A 302 4.70 9.86 -3.58
C PRO A 302 4.42 10.42 -2.18
N LYS A 303 4.77 9.65 -1.14
CA LYS A 303 4.55 10.08 0.25
C LYS A 303 5.41 11.31 0.58
N PHE A 304 4.77 12.45 0.81
CA PHE A 304 5.45 13.66 1.30
C PHE A 304 5.69 13.67 2.81
N VAL A 305 4.98 12.82 3.58
CA VAL A 305 5.12 12.71 5.04
C VAL A 305 5.70 11.35 5.43
N GLU A 306 6.90 11.35 6.03
CA GLU A 306 7.48 10.15 6.64
C GLU A 306 7.37 10.14 8.17
N ASN A 307 7.31 11.33 8.79
CA ASN A 307 7.25 11.52 10.24
C ASN A 307 6.40 12.74 10.63
N LYS A 308 6.05 12.84 11.91
CA LYS A 308 5.12 13.89 12.41
C LYS A 308 5.66 15.31 12.23
N SER A 309 6.96 15.54 12.30
CA SER A 309 7.55 16.89 12.16
C SER A 309 7.47 17.43 10.73
N GLN A 310 7.41 16.55 9.73
CA GLN A 310 7.27 16.92 8.31
C GLN A 310 5.82 17.19 7.88
N LEU A 311 4.82 16.90 8.73
CA LEU A 311 3.41 16.95 8.35
C LEU A 311 2.99 18.30 7.78
N MET A 312 3.37 19.41 8.42
CA MET A 312 3.07 20.77 7.95
C MET A 312 3.70 21.08 6.58
N GLY A 313 4.94 20.64 6.36
CA GLY A 313 5.62 20.81 5.07
C GLY A 313 4.91 20.05 3.95
N ALA A 314 4.56 18.80 4.20
CA ALA A 314 3.83 17.97 3.25
C ALA A 314 2.41 18.50 2.96
N CYS A 315 1.70 19.04 3.96
CA CYS A 315 0.38 19.63 3.74
C CYS A 315 0.44 20.76 2.69
N ARG A 316 1.50 21.58 2.72
CA ARG A 316 1.73 22.62 1.71
C ARG A 316 1.99 22.02 0.33
N GLY A 317 2.83 21.00 0.22
CA GLY A 317 3.06 20.29 -1.05
C GLY A 317 1.78 19.68 -1.63
N TYR A 318 0.94 19.07 -0.79
CA TYR A 318 -0.38 18.57 -1.20
C TYR A 318 -1.34 19.70 -1.58
N LYS A 319 -1.33 20.84 -0.88
CA LYS A 319 -2.16 22.00 -1.26
C LYS A 319 -1.75 22.50 -2.65
N ASP A 320 -0.47 22.77 -2.85
CA ASP A 320 0.07 23.31 -4.09
C ASP A 320 -0.27 22.43 -5.30
N ILE A 321 -0.09 21.11 -5.18
CA ILE A 321 -0.32 20.20 -6.31
C ILE A 321 -1.81 20.06 -6.64
N ASN A 322 -2.69 20.05 -5.63
CA ASN A 322 -4.13 20.00 -5.85
C ASN A 322 -4.66 21.34 -6.40
N MET A 323 -4.11 22.47 -5.94
CA MET A 323 -4.47 23.80 -6.45
C MET A 323 -4.14 23.92 -7.93
N LEU A 324 -2.92 23.52 -8.33
CA LEU A 324 -2.52 23.49 -9.74
C LEU A 324 -3.41 22.57 -10.58
N ALA A 325 -3.79 21.40 -10.05
CA ALA A 325 -4.71 20.50 -10.73
C ALA A 325 -6.09 21.12 -10.94
N ILE A 326 -6.66 21.78 -9.92
CA ILE A 326 -7.96 22.47 -10.02
C ILE A 326 -7.92 23.59 -11.06
N GLN A 327 -6.81 24.34 -11.13
CA GLN A 327 -6.61 25.42 -12.12
C GLN A 327 -6.54 24.90 -13.58
N LEU A 328 -6.22 23.63 -13.77
CA LEU A 328 -6.11 22.98 -15.08
C LEU A 328 -7.37 22.22 -15.49
N LEU A 329 -8.45 22.27 -14.69
CA LEU A 329 -9.70 21.57 -14.98
C LEU A 329 -10.72 22.50 -15.65
N ASN A 330 -11.44 21.96 -16.63
CA ASN A 330 -12.66 22.55 -17.16
C ASN A 330 -13.76 22.67 -16.08
N GLU A 331 -14.77 23.50 -16.33
CA GLU A 331 -16.02 23.45 -15.57
C GLU A 331 -16.63 22.04 -15.67
N GLY A 332 -17.02 21.47 -14.52
CA GLY A 332 -17.46 20.08 -14.44
C GLY A 332 -16.32 19.03 -14.53
N GLY A 333 -15.07 19.46 -14.66
CA GLY A 333 -13.88 18.60 -14.68
C GLY A 333 -13.70 17.86 -13.35
N ILE A 334 -13.03 16.71 -13.41
CA ILE A 334 -12.90 15.78 -12.28
C ILE A 334 -11.44 15.62 -11.85
N LEU A 335 -11.16 15.86 -10.58
CA LEU A 335 -9.88 15.56 -9.94
C LEU A 335 -9.98 14.25 -9.14
N LEU A 336 -9.20 13.24 -9.52
CA LEU A 336 -8.98 12.01 -8.73
C LEU A 336 -7.65 12.16 -7.99
N THR A 337 -7.68 12.49 -6.70
CA THR A 337 -6.49 12.84 -5.92
C THR A 337 -6.27 11.93 -4.73
N PHE A 338 -5.02 11.58 -4.44
CA PHE A 338 -4.65 10.54 -3.49
C PHE A 338 -3.54 10.95 -2.51
N SER A 339 -3.52 10.28 -1.36
CA SER A 339 -2.41 10.31 -0.39
C SER A 339 -2.26 8.94 0.26
N CYS A 340 -1.03 8.42 0.28
CA CYS A 340 -0.70 7.13 0.88
C CYS A 340 -0.01 7.24 2.25
N SER A 341 -0.04 8.41 2.90
CA SER A 341 0.60 8.60 4.22
C SER A 341 -0.35 8.26 5.36
N GLY A 342 0.06 7.36 6.27
CA GLY A 342 -0.70 7.03 7.48
C GLY A 342 -0.80 8.19 8.49
N LEU A 343 0.03 9.23 8.35
CA LEU A 343 -0.08 10.45 9.16
C LEU A 343 -1.08 11.45 8.58
N MET A 344 -1.48 11.28 7.32
CA MET A 344 -2.50 12.08 6.66
C MET A 344 -3.87 11.45 6.89
N THR A 345 -4.64 12.00 7.82
CA THR A 345 -6.03 11.55 8.02
C THR A 345 -6.90 11.94 6.85
N SER A 346 -8.01 11.23 6.65
CA SER A 346 -8.97 11.56 5.59
C SER A 346 -9.51 12.98 5.73
N ASP A 347 -9.80 13.41 6.95
CA ASP A 347 -10.34 14.74 7.24
C ASP A 347 -9.31 15.84 6.99
N LEU A 348 -8.05 15.59 7.31
CA LEU A 348 -6.97 16.54 7.02
C LEU A 348 -6.77 16.68 5.51
N PHE A 349 -6.80 15.57 4.77
CA PHE A 349 -6.66 15.61 3.32
C PHE A 349 -7.83 16.34 2.64
N GLN A 350 -9.08 16.12 3.08
CA GLN A 350 -10.23 16.89 2.60
C GLN A 350 -10.07 18.39 2.84
N LYS A 351 -9.59 18.80 4.02
CA LYS A 351 -9.33 20.21 4.33
C LYS A 351 -8.27 20.81 3.42
N ILE A 352 -7.21 20.06 3.09
CA ILE A 352 -6.17 20.50 2.15
C ILE A 352 -6.76 20.71 0.75
N ILE A 353 -7.62 19.81 0.28
CA ILE A 353 -8.28 19.95 -1.02
C ILE A 353 -9.23 21.16 -1.02
N ALA A 354 -9.99 21.37 0.05
CA ALA A 354 -10.86 22.54 0.19
C ALA A 354 -10.06 23.86 0.20
N ASP A 355 -8.94 23.91 0.91
CA ASP A 355 -8.04 25.07 0.96
C ASP A 355 -7.36 25.32 -0.40
N ALA A 356 -7.02 24.25 -1.14
CA ALA A 356 -6.52 24.35 -2.51
C ALA A 356 -7.58 24.89 -3.49
N ALA A 357 -8.86 24.54 -3.30
CA ALA A 357 -9.97 25.04 -4.12
C ALA A 357 -10.20 26.54 -3.90
N ILE A 358 -10.17 26.99 -2.63
CA ILE A 358 -10.25 28.42 -2.27
C ILE A 358 -9.15 29.21 -2.96
N ASP A 359 -7.89 28.78 -2.85
CA ASP A 359 -6.75 29.48 -3.47
C ASP A 359 -6.79 29.40 -5.01
N ALA A 360 -7.40 28.36 -5.58
CA ALA A 360 -7.63 28.26 -7.02
C ALA A 360 -8.79 29.16 -7.50
N GLY A 361 -9.58 29.75 -6.59
CA GLY A 361 -10.74 30.57 -6.92
C GLY A 361 -11.90 29.77 -7.52
N ARG A 362 -12.03 28.48 -7.18
CA ARG A 362 -13.06 27.58 -7.71
C ARG A 362 -13.66 26.72 -6.60
N ASP A 363 -14.96 26.46 -6.66
CA ASP A 363 -15.60 25.49 -5.78
C ASP A 363 -15.44 24.05 -6.31
N VAL A 364 -15.38 23.08 -5.39
CA VAL A 364 -15.34 21.65 -5.72
C VAL A 364 -16.33 20.85 -4.88
N GLN A 365 -16.92 19.83 -5.48
CA GLN A 365 -17.80 18.87 -4.83
C GLN A 365 -17.07 17.54 -4.63
N PHE A 366 -17.01 17.02 -3.42
CA PHE A 366 -16.57 15.63 -3.18
C PHE A 366 -17.70 14.68 -3.60
N ILE A 367 -17.46 13.92 -4.68
CA ILE A 367 -18.47 13.03 -5.27
C ILE A 367 -18.19 11.55 -4.99
N GLU A 368 -16.95 11.21 -4.64
CA GLU A 368 -16.59 9.86 -4.23
C GLU A 368 -15.36 9.85 -3.31
N GLN A 369 -15.27 8.84 -2.46
CA GLN A 369 -14.11 8.58 -1.61
C GLN A 369 -13.50 7.23 -1.97
N PHE A 370 -12.20 7.21 -2.22
CA PHE A 370 -11.43 6.02 -2.53
C PHE A 370 -10.76 5.42 -1.31
N ARG A 371 -10.47 4.12 -1.39
CA ARG A 371 -9.85 3.31 -0.35
C ARG A 371 -8.85 2.35 -0.98
N GLN A 372 -7.87 1.89 -0.19
CA GLN A 372 -7.08 0.72 -0.55
C GLN A 372 -7.99 -0.47 -0.86
N ALA A 373 -7.65 -1.20 -1.92
CA ALA A 373 -8.49 -2.26 -2.45
C ALA A 373 -8.75 -3.41 -1.46
N ALA A 374 -9.74 -4.25 -1.74
CA ALA A 374 -10.28 -5.23 -0.80
C ALA A 374 -9.29 -6.34 -0.33
N ASP A 375 -8.22 -6.59 -1.09
CA ASP A 375 -7.08 -7.44 -0.73
C ASP A 375 -6.10 -6.77 0.26
N HIS A 376 -6.33 -5.48 0.58
CA HIS A 376 -5.67 -4.70 1.61
C HIS A 376 -6.65 -4.43 2.78
N PRO A 377 -7.21 -5.47 3.44
CA PRO A 377 -8.19 -5.27 4.49
C PRO A 377 -7.61 -4.46 5.66
N VAL A 378 -8.52 -3.89 6.44
CA VAL A 378 -8.18 -3.23 7.70
C VAL A 378 -8.96 -3.94 8.80
N ILE A 379 -8.25 -4.72 9.63
CA ILE A 379 -8.89 -5.35 10.77
C ILE A 379 -9.40 -4.27 11.73
N ALA A 380 -10.61 -4.47 12.27
CA ALA A 380 -11.27 -3.47 13.10
C ALA A 380 -10.47 -3.06 14.35
N THR A 381 -9.58 -3.93 14.82
CA THR A 381 -8.73 -3.71 16.01
C THR A 381 -7.45 -2.94 15.71
N TYR A 382 -7.21 -2.58 14.44
CA TYR A 382 -6.03 -1.85 13.97
C TYR A 382 -6.42 -0.83 12.88
N PRO A 383 -7.09 0.29 13.26
CA PRO A 383 -7.52 1.32 12.32
C PRO A 383 -6.36 2.00 11.57
N GLU A 384 -5.16 2.00 12.13
CA GLU A 384 -3.95 2.54 11.50
C GLU A 384 -3.55 1.78 10.22
N GLY A 385 -4.10 0.59 9.99
CA GLY A 385 -3.95 -0.16 8.73
C GLY A 385 -4.60 0.54 7.53
N LEU A 386 -5.48 1.53 7.76
CA LEU A 386 -6.04 2.38 6.70
C LEU A 386 -5.06 3.50 6.35
N TYR A 387 -4.19 3.29 5.37
CA TYR A 387 -3.17 4.27 4.97
C TYR A 387 -3.53 5.04 3.70
N LEU A 388 -4.19 4.42 2.73
CA LEU A 388 -4.58 5.09 1.48
C LEU A 388 -5.80 5.98 1.71
N LYS A 389 -5.77 7.20 1.18
CA LYS A 389 -6.89 8.14 1.10
C LYS A 389 -6.98 8.63 -0.34
N GLY A 390 -8.19 8.76 -0.86
CA GLY A 390 -8.39 9.44 -2.13
C GLY A 390 -9.80 9.97 -2.27
N PHE A 391 -9.97 10.94 -3.15
CA PHE A 391 -11.26 11.57 -3.44
C PHE A 391 -11.41 11.82 -4.93
N ALA A 392 -12.64 11.67 -5.43
CA ALA A 392 -13.08 12.26 -6.68
C ALA A 392 -13.74 13.60 -6.37
N CYS A 393 -13.21 14.68 -6.94
CA CYS A 393 -13.69 16.04 -6.75
C CYS A 393 -14.15 16.59 -8.09
N ARG A 394 -15.39 17.08 -8.18
CA ARG A 394 -15.93 17.74 -9.38
C ARG A 394 -15.81 19.25 -9.22
N VAL A 395 -15.18 19.91 -10.17
CA VAL A 395 -15.10 21.37 -10.24
C VAL A 395 -16.47 21.95 -10.62
N MET A 396 -16.91 22.97 -9.89
CA MET A 396 -18.17 23.68 -10.15
C MET A 396 -18.03 24.75 -11.23
#